data_AF-A0A821IZ41-F1
#
_entry.id   AF-A0A821IZ41-F1
#
_cell.length_a   1.000
_cell.length_b   1.000
_cell.length_c   1.000
_cell.angle_alpha   90.00
_cell.angle_beta   90.00
_cell.angle_gamma   90.00
#
_symmetry.space_group_name_H-M   'P 1'
#
loop_
_entity.id
_entity.type
_entity.pdbx_description
1 polymer ?
#
loop_
_entity_poly.entity_id
_entity_poly.type
_entity_poly.pdbx_seq_one_letter_code
_entity_poly.pdbx_strand_id
1 'polypeptide(L)'
;MHLVTVLSLLSLISLVTAHARIRYPRPLAAPVETPAGNYYNGPLRPDGSDFPCKGLHKQAGVDKTPSVTWKAGQQTYFEILGHGPGGGEGSLAAHSGGSCQASISFDNGETWKVLHSFQGGCPRGVQLGSNMAGKNQTFPFEIPEQTRAGDALFSWL
;
A
#
# COMPACT_ATOMS: atom_id res chain seq x y z
N MET A 1 -22.66 48.46 24.92
CA MET A 1 -21.43 47.65 25.13
C MET A 1 -21.86 46.22 25.39
N HIS A 2 -21.88 45.33 24.40
CA HIS A 2 -21.72 43.86 24.56
C HIS A 2 -21.40 43.29 23.16
N LEU A 3 -20.29 43.81 22.63
CA LEU A 3 -19.65 43.35 21.40
C LEU A 3 -18.48 42.46 21.85
N VAL A 4 -18.75 41.20 22.20
CA VAL A 4 -17.70 40.18 22.32
C VAL A 4 -18.19 38.93 21.58
N THR A 5 -18.21 39.10 20.26
CA THR A 5 -17.63 38.22 19.26
C THR A 5 -17.43 36.77 19.71
N VAL A 6 -18.33 35.92 19.21
CA VAL A 6 -18.21 34.46 19.03
C VAL A 6 -16.76 34.08 18.73
N LEU A 7 -16.06 33.48 19.71
CA LEU A 7 -14.73 32.96 19.51
C LEU A 7 -14.84 31.73 18.59
N SER A 8 -14.38 31.91 17.36
CA SER A 8 -14.38 30.92 16.28
C SER A 8 -13.86 29.57 16.74
N LEU A 9 -14.75 28.59 16.84
CA LEU A 9 -14.41 27.17 16.87
C LEU A 9 -13.92 26.80 15.46
N LEU A 10 -12.66 27.11 15.14
CA LEU A 10 -12.00 26.55 13.95
C LEU A 10 -11.86 25.05 14.20
N SER A 11 -12.86 24.30 13.78
CA SER A 11 -12.81 22.86 13.62
C SER A 11 -11.62 22.52 12.74
N LEU A 12 -10.57 21.92 13.32
CA LEU A 12 -9.54 21.23 12.57
C LEU A 12 -10.20 20.05 11.86
N ILE A 13 -10.69 20.28 10.64
CA ILE A 13 -11.09 19.21 9.74
C ILE A 13 -9.79 18.49 9.36
N SER A 14 -9.45 17.44 10.10
CA SER A 14 -8.40 16.52 9.67
C SER A 14 -8.85 15.94 8.34
N LEU A 15 -8.18 16.34 7.26
CA LEU A 15 -8.34 15.74 5.94
C LEU A 15 -7.89 14.28 6.07
N VAL A 16 -8.85 13.39 6.32
CA VAL A 16 -8.61 11.95 6.29
C VAL A 16 -8.39 11.54 4.84
N THR A 17 -7.13 11.32 4.48
CA THR A 17 -6.79 10.63 3.25
C THR A 17 -6.86 9.13 3.53
N ALA A 18 -7.89 8.50 2.97
CA ALA A 18 -8.37 7.16 3.32
C ALA A 18 -7.58 6.00 2.68
N HIS A 19 -6.42 6.28 2.08
CA HIS A 19 -5.84 5.41 1.07
C HIS A 19 -4.49 4.81 1.51
N ALA A 20 -4.15 3.66 0.96
CA ALA A 20 -3.04 2.83 1.42
C ALA A 20 -2.08 2.48 0.28
N ARG A 21 -0.80 2.32 0.62
CA ARG A 21 0.23 1.91 -0.32
C ARG A 21 1.26 1.03 0.35
N ILE A 22 1.97 0.23 -0.45
CA ILE A 22 3.17 -0.45 0.02
C ILE A 22 4.22 0.61 0.42
N ARG A 23 4.78 0.46 1.63
CA ARG A 23 5.97 1.16 2.12
C ARG A 23 7.23 0.36 1.80
N TYR A 24 7.19 -0.94 2.08
CA TYR A 24 8.29 -1.86 1.91
C TYR A 24 7.80 -3.16 1.26
N PRO A 25 8.48 -3.68 0.22
CA PRO A 25 9.62 -3.07 -0.47
C PRO A 25 9.26 -1.75 -1.15
N ARG A 26 10.25 -0.91 -1.48
CA ARG A 26 10.00 0.38 -2.13
C ARG A 26 9.30 0.13 -3.47
N PRO A 27 8.07 0.63 -3.70
CA PRO A 27 7.34 0.20 -4.88
C PRO A 27 7.74 1.02 -6.12
N LEU A 28 7.35 0.54 -7.30
CA LEU A 28 7.69 1.20 -8.57
C LEU A 28 7.26 2.66 -8.59
N ALA A 29 8.08 3.52 -9.18
CA ALA A 29 7.85 4.96 -9.26
C ALA A 29 7.50 5.60 -7.90
N ALA A 30 7.97 5.01 -6.78
CA ALA A 30 7.72 5.56 -5.47
C ALA A 30 8.26 7.00 -5.41
N PRO A 31 7.40 7.98 -5.11
CA PRO A 31 7.77 9.38 -5.07
C PRO A 31 8.93 9.58 -4.09
N VAL A 32 9.96 10.30 -4.55
CA VAL A 32 11.16 10.60 -3.75
C VAL A 32 10.82 11.58 -2.63
N GLU A 33 9.86 12.49 -2.87
CA GLU A 33 9.26 13.34 -1.86
C GLU A 33 7.73 13.35 -1.99
N THR A 34 7.08 13.35 -0.82
CA THR A 34 5.68 13.69 -0.56
C THR A 34 4.72 13.64 -1.78
N PRO A 35 4.08 12.48 -2.07
CA PRO A 35 3.13 12.39 -3.17
C PRO A 35 1.98 13.39 -2.99
N ALA A 36 1.94 14.41 -3.84
CA ALA A 36 0.71 15.14 -4.10
C ALA A 36 -0.19 14.25 -4.98
N GLY A 37 -1.22 13.65 -4.39
CA GLY A 37 -2.34 13.08 -5.13
C GLY A 37 -2.64 11.59 -4.91
N ASN A 38 -3.85 11.20 -5.34
CA ASN A 38 -4.42 9.87 -5.15
C ASN A 38 -3.84 8.80 -6.08
N TYR A 39 -3.02 9.15 -7.07
CA TYR A 39 -2.57 8.22 -8.11
C TYR A 39 -1.81 7.01 -7.54
N TYR A 40 -1.06 7.19 -6.46
CA TYR A 40 -0.30 6.09 -5.85
C TYR A 40 -1.07 5.31 -4.78
N ASN A 41 -1.98 6.00 -4.07
CA ASN A 41 -2.62 5.47 -2.86
C ASN A 41 -4.03 4.93 -3.15
N GLY A 42 -4.66 5.39 -4.24
CA GLY A 42 -5.99 4.96 -4.65
C GLY A 42 -6.06 3.48 -5.01
N PRO A 43 -7.25 2.86 -4.96
CA PRO A 43 -7.47 1.54 -5.55
C PRO A 43 -7.18 1.58 -7.06
N LEU A 44 -7.12 0.41 -7.69
CA LEU A 44 -7.15 0.31 -9.15
C LEU A 44 -8.43 0.95 -9.69
N ARG A 45 -8.38 1.39 -10.94
CA ARG A 45 -9.55 1.92 -11.62
C ARG A 45 -10.59 0.81 -11.81
N PRO A 46 -11.89 1.10 -11.62
CA PRO A 46 -12.95 0.10 -11.79
C PRO A 46 -13.02 -0.51 -13.20
N ASP A 47 -12.52 0.22 -14.21
CA ASP A 47 -12.46 -0.26 -15.61
C ASP A 47 -11.25 -1.16 -15.90
N GLY A 48 -10.36 -1.37 -14.92
CA GLY A 48 -9.15 -2.19 -15.06
C GLY A 48 -8.06 -1.56 -15.93
N SER A 49 -8.21 -0.32 -16.39
CA SER A 49 -7.27 0.32 -17.32
C SER A 49 -5.86 0.52 -16.76
N ASP A 50 -5.69 0.41 -15.44
CA ASP A 50 -4.41 0.49 -14.74
C ASP A 50 -3.96 -0.85 -14.12
N PHE A 51 -4.63 -1.97 -14.40
CA PHE A 51 -4.17 -3.29 -13.97
C PHE A 51 -3.14 -3.89 -14.95
N PRO A 52 -2.05 -4.55 -14.48
CA PRO A 52 -1.57 -4.64 -13.10
C PRO A 52 -0.65 -3.46 -12.70
N CYS A 53 -0.29 -3.39 -11.42
CA CYS A 53 0.68 -2.44 -10.86
C CYS A 53 0.42 -0.95 -11.20
N LYS A 54 -0.85 -0.55 -11.34
CA LYS A 54 -1.27 0.80 -11.75
C LYS A 54 -0.71 1.24 -13.12
N GLY A 55 -0.32 0.29 -13.97
CA GLY A 55 0.37 0.52 -15.24
C GLY A 55 1.84 0.94 -15.13
N LEU A 56 2.35 1.15 -13.91
CA LEU A 56 3.70 1.71 -13.66
C LEU A 56 4.81 0.83 -14.23
N HIS A 57 4.64 -0.49 -14.16
CA HIS A 57 5.58 -1.47 -14.73
C HIS A 57 5.73 -1.38 -16.26
N LYS A 58 4.84 -0.70 -16.98
CA LYS A 58 4.94 -0.45 -18.43
C LYS A 58 5.38 0.97 -18.77
N GLN A 59 5.49 1.86 -17.77
CA GLN A 59 5.84 3.24 -18.00
C GLN A 59 7.29 3.37 -18.48
N ALA A 60 7.51 4.11 -19.57
CA ALA A 60 8.84 4.41 -20.05
C ALA A 60 9.65 5.18 -18.98
N GLY A 61 10.91 4.78 -18.79
CA GLY A 61 11.83 5.43 -17.84
C GLY A 61 11.57 5.13 -16.36
N VAL A 62 10.63 4.23 -16.03
CA VAL A 62 10.48 3.76 -14.64
C VAL A 62 11.72 2.98 -14.21
N ASP A 63 12.26 3.30 -13.04
CA ASP A 63 13.33 2.51 -12.43
C ASP A 63 12.77 1.16 -11.97
N LYS A 64 13.35 0.08 -12.49
CA LYS A 64 13.03 -1.31 -12.16
C LYS A 64 14.18 -2.01 -11.44
N THR A 65 15.22 -1.28 -11.04
CA THR A 65 16.29 -1.82 -10.23
C THR A 65 15.69 -2.43 -8.96
N PRO A 66 16.01 -3.69 -8.62
CA PRO A 66 15.48 -4.33 -7.43
C PRO A 66 15.72 -3.47 -6.18
N SER A 67 14.65 -3.05 -5.51
CA SER A 67 14.76 -2.28 -4.26
C SER A 67 15.11 -3.16 -3.05
N VAL A 68 14.97 -4.48 -3.19
CA VAL A 68 15.24 -5.49 -2.17
C VAL A 68 15.63 -6.80 -2.86
N THR A 69 16.41 -7.62 -2.17
CA THR A 69 16.66 -9.01 -2.55
C THR A 69 16.15 -9.93 -1.45
N TRP A 70 15.32 -10.91 -1.81
CA TRP A 70 14.93 -12.01 -0.93
C TRP A 70 15.49 -13.33 -1.49
N LYS A 71 15.87 -14.24 -0.59
CA LYS A 71 16.33 -15.58 -0.95
C LYS A 71 15.14 -16.55 -0.93
N ALA A 72 15.21 -17.60 -1.74
CA ALA A 72 14.29 -18.72 -1.59
C ALA A 72 14.46 -19.36 -0.19
N GLY A 73 13.35 -19.79 0.42
CA GLY A 73 13.27 -20.26 1.81
C GLY A 73 13.36 -19.15 2.86
N GLN A 74 13.41 -17.88 2.48
CA GLN A 74 13.56 -16.77 3.43
C GLN A 74 12.21 -16.34 4.01
N GLN A 75 12.15 -16.24 5.34
CA GLN A 75 11.14 -15.43 6.03
C GLN A 75 11.37 -13.94 5.76
N THR A 76 10.35 -13.27 5.25
CA THR A 76 10.37 -11.86 4.91
C THR A 76 9.04 -11.20 5.26
N TYR A 77 8.84 -9.96 4.84
CA TYR A 77 7.60 -9.22 5.03
C TYR A 77 7.40 -8.14 3.98
N PHE A 78 6.16 -7.67 3.87
CA PHE A 78 5.85 -6.38 3.29
C PHE A 78 5.21 -5.48 4.34
N GLU A 79 5.28 -4.18 4.13
CA GLU A 79 4.64 -3.18 4.98
C GLU A 79 3.79 -2.27 4.11
N ILE A 80 2.59 -1.96 4.57
CA ILE A 80 1.74 -0.90 3.98
C ILE A 80 1.64 0.27 4.95
N LEU A 81 1.37 1.45 4.43
CA LEU A 81 1.07 2.63 5.25
C LEU A 81 -0.14 3.37 4.69
N GLY A 82 -0.85 4.04 5.59
CA GLY A 82 -1.86 5.02 5.20
C GLY A 82 -1.18 6.28 4.68
N HIS A 83 -1.80 6.94 3.71
CA HIS A 83 -1.38 8.27 3.28
C HIS A 83 -1.73 9.29 4.36
N GLY A 84 -0.87 10.30 4.53
CA GLY A 84 -1.10 11.46 5.39
C GLY A 84 -1.06 12.77 4.60
N PRO A 85 -1.41 13.91 5.24
CA PRO A 85 -1.31 15.22 4.63
C PRO A 85 0.08 15.46 4.01
N GLY A 86 0.09 16.05 2.82
CA GLY A 86 1.33 16.33 2.09
C GLY A 86 2.16 15.07 1.84
N GLY A 87 1.58 13.93 1.52
CA GLY A 87 2.34 12.74 1.12
C GLY A 87 3.01 11.95 2.24
N GLY A 88 2.88 12.40 3.49
CA GLY A 88 3.45 11.74 4.66
C GLY A 88 2.75 10.45 5.06
N GLU A 89 3.14 9.92 6.21
CA GLU A 89 2.42 8.82 6.88
C GLU A 89 1.12 9.35 7.48
N GLY A 90 0.05 8.58 7.35
CA GLY A 90 -1.24 8.93 7.93
C GLY A 90 -2.10 7.72 8.26
N SER A 91 -3.37 7.98 8.53
CA SER A 91 -4.32 6.93 8.89
C SER A 91 -4.80 6.21 7.63
N LEU A 92 -4.95 4.89 7.74
CA LEU A 92 -5.50 4.05 6.68
C LEU A 92 -7.01 3.86 6.93
N ALA A 93 -7.87 3.98 5.91
CA ALA A 93 -9.26 3.59 6.05
C ALA A 93 -9.41 2.08 5.93
N ALA A 94 -9.78 1.46 7.04
CA ALA A 94 -9.75 0.01 7.14
C ALA A 94 -10.90 -0.70 6.41
N HIS A 95 -12.00 -0.01 6.13
CA HIS A 95 -13.20 -0.58 5.51
C HIS A 95 -13.70 -1.85 6.23
N SER A 96 -13.72 -1.85 7.57
CA SER A 96 -14.03 -3.01 8.42
C SER A 96 -13.06 -4.20 8.27
N GLY A 97 -11.92 -3.99 7.61
CA GLY A 97 -10.90 -4.99 7.38
C GLY A 97 -11.02 -5.57 5.97
N GLY A 98 -10.52 -6.79 5.82
CA GLY A 98 -10.48 -7.45 4.53
C GLY A 98 -9.46 -8.57 4.53
N SER A 99 -9.14 -9.02 3.33
CA SER A 99 -8.09 -9.98 3.05
C SER A 99 -7.13 -9.39 2.04
N CYS A 100 -5.90 -9.87 2.01
CA CYS A 100 -4.96 -9.50 0.97
C CYS A 100 -4.01 -10.65 0.62
N GLN A 101 -3.28 -10.52 -0.47
CA GLN A 101 -2.28 -11.48 -0.91
C GLN A 101 -0.93 -10.82 -1.18
N ALA A 102 0.13 -11.53 -0.80
CA ALA A 102 1.48 -11.29 -1.30
C ALA A 102 1.65 -12.14 -2.56
N SER A 103 2.00 -11.53 -3.68
CA SER A 103 2.22 -12.24 -4.94
C SER A 103 3.47 -11.76 -5.68
N ILE A 104 3.99 -12.62 -6.55
CA ILE A 104 5.19 -12.36 -7.33
C ILE A 104 4.97 -12.67 -8.81
N SER A 105 5.56 -11.85 -9.67
CA SER A 105 5.59 -12.05 -11.12
C SER A 105 7.00 -11.84 -11.62
N PHE A 106 7.47 -12.74 -12.48
CA PHE A 106 8.80 -12.65 -13.07
C PHE A 106 8.76 -12.43 -14.60
N ASP A 107 7.59 -12.20 -15.16
CA ASP A 107 7.32 -11.92 -16.57
C ASP A 107 6.68 -10.54 -16.73
N ASN A 108 7.15 -9.60 -15.90
CA ASN A 108 6.72 -8.20 -15.90
C ASN A 108 5.18 -8.05 -15.81
N GLY A 109 4.53 -8.87 -14.98
CA GLY A 109 3.11 -8.76 -14.63
C GLY A 109 2.16 -9.56 -15.51
N GLU A 110 2.64 -10.37 -16.46
CA GLU A 110 1.80 -11.23 -17.29
C GLU A 110 1.20 -12.40 -16.51
N THR A 111 1.99 -13.05 -15.65
CA THR A 111 1.53 -14.10 -14.75
C THR A 111 1.98 -13.85 -13.31
N TRP A 112 1.14 -14.30 -12.37
CA TRP A 112 1.34 -14.10 -10.95
C TRP A 112 1.27 -15.41 -10.19
N LYS A 113 2.12 -15.55 -9.17
CA LYS A 113 2.06 -16.63 -8.19
C LYS A 113 1.83 -16.03 -6.81
N VAL A 114 0.83 -16.55 -6.10
CA VAL A 114 0.55 -16.17 -4.71
C VAL A 114 1.60 -16.80 -3.81
N LEU A 115 2.28 -15.96 -3.04
CA LEU A 115 3.22 -16.36 -1.99
C LEU A 115 2.50 -16.60 -0.67
N HIS A 116 1.53 -15.75 -0.33
CA HIS A 116 0.74 -15.88 0.88
C HIS A 116 -0.63 -15.22 0.75
N SER A 117 -1.63 -15.76 1.44
CA SER A 117 -2.97 -15.16 1.55
C SER A 117 -3.31 -14.87 3.00
N PHE A 118 -3.52 -13.59 3.31
CA PHE A 118 -3.97 -13.11 4.61
C PHE A 118 -5.49 -13.04 4.60
N GLN A 119 -6.15 -14.12 5.02
CA GLN A 119 -7.61 -14.22 5.07
C GLN A 119 -8.14 -13.56 6.35
N GLY A 120 -8.57 -12.31 6.26
CA GLY A 120 -8.82 -11.47 7.43
C GLY A 120 -7.55 -10.81 7.96
N GLY A 121 -7.72 -9.73 8.73
CA GLY A 121 -6.60 -9.03 9.37
C GLY A 121 -5.68 -8.29 8.39
N CYS A 122 -6.16 -8.00 7.18
CA CYS A 122 -5.50 -7.10 6.25
C CYS A 122 -6.48 -6.02 5.79
N PRO A 123 -6.33 -4.76 6.21
CA PRO A 123 -5.28 -4.22 7.10
C PRO A 123 -5.32 -4.81 8.53
N ARG A 124 -4.21 -4.73 9.27
CA ARG A 124 -4.09 -5.34 10.61
C ARG A 124 -4.79 -4.52 11.68
N GLY A 125 -5.23 -5.20 12.75
CA GLY A 125 -5.72 -4.56 13.97
C GLY A 125 -6.99 -3.75 13.77
N VAL A 126 -7.85 -4.18 12.84
CA VAL A 126 -9.13 -3.52 12.56
C VAL A 126 -10.18 -4.02 13.53
N GLN A 127 -10.87 -3.09 14.17
CA GLN A 127 -12.04 -3.39 14.98
C GLN A 127 -13.26 -3.64 14.07
N LEU A 128 -14.06 -4.66 14.38
CA LEU A 128 -15.26 -4.96 13.60
C LEU A 128 -16.21 -3.76 13.57
N GLY A 129 -16.68 -3.40 12.36
CA GLY A 129 -17.52 -2.22 12.15
C GLY A 129 -16.78 -0.88 12.22
N SER A 130 -15.45 -0.89 12.21
CA SER A 130 -14.62 0.33 12.26
C SER A 130 -13.83 0.55 10.97
N ASN A 131 -13.52 1.81 10.70
CA ASN A 131 -12.58 2.20 9.65
C ASN A 131 -11.17 2.47 10.18
N MET A 132 -10.89 2.14 11.44
CA MET A 132 -9.58 2.30 12.05
C MET A 132 -8.77 1.02 11.97
N ALA A 133 -7.57 1.11 11.40
CA ALA A 133 -6.57 0.05 11.43
C ALA A 133 -5.57 0.26 12.58
N GLY A 134 -4.93 -0.83 13.01
CA GLY A 134 -3.82 -0.77 13.95
C GLY A 134 -2.60 -0.06 13.36
N LYS A 135 -1.70 0.42 14.24
CA LYS A 135 -0.49 1.13 13.79
C LYS A 135 0.50 0.22 13.05
N ASN A 136 0.64 -1.03 13.49
CA ASN A 136 1.53 -1.99 12.86
C ASN A 136 0.85 -2.62 11.64
N GLN A 137 1.36 -2.31 10.45
CA GLN A 137 0.90 -2.83 9.17
C GLN A 137 2.00 -3.64 8.45
N THR A 138 2.77 -4.41 9.21
CA THR A 138 3.76 -5.38 8.71
C THR A 138 3.13 -6.77 8.54
N PHE A 139 3.37 -7.38 7.38
CA PHE A 139 2.79 -8.65 6.98
C PHE A 139 3.91 -9.65 6.66
N PRO A 140 4.25 -10.55 7.59
CA PRO A 140 5.28 -11.55 7.37
C PRO A 140 4.79 -12.65 6.43
N PHE A 141 5.68 -13.13 5.57
CA PHE A 141 5.45 -14.27 4.67
C PHE A 141 6.78 -14.95 4.33
N GLU A 142 6.71 -16.11 3.68
CA GLU A 142 7.87 -16.86 3.22
C GLU A 142 8.02 -16.75 1.70
N ILE A 143 9.26 -16.68 1.22
CA ILE A 143 9.56 -16.99 -0.19
C ILE A 143 9.76 -18.51 -0.29
N PRO A 144 8.90 -19.26 -1.01
CA PRO A 144 9.04 -20.71 -1.10
C PRO A 144 10.42 -21.14 -1.62
N GLU A 145 10.97 -22.25 -1.14
CA GLU A 145 12.30 -22.76 -1.53
C GLU A 145 12.44 -23.02 -3.03
N GLN A 146 11.35 -23.39 -3.71
CA GLN A 146 11.31 -23.63 -5.16
C GLN A 146 11.19 -22.34 -5.99
N THR A 147 11.19 -21.16 -5.35
CA THR A 147 11.08 -19.90 -6.06
C THR A 147 12.33 -19.68 -6.91
N ARG A 148 12.14 -19.47 -8.22
CA ARG A 148 13.25 -19.22 -9.12
C ARG A 148 13.97 -17.91 -8.79
N ALA A 149 15.25 -17.85 -9.12
CA ALA A 149 16.00 -16.60 -9.07
C ALA A 149 15.61 -15.65 -10.22
N GLY A 150 15.92 -14.37 -10.04
CA GLY A 150 15.76 -13.31 -11.02
C GLY A 150 14.98 -12.12 -10.48
N ASP A 151 15.05 -11.02 -11.21
CA ASP A 151 14.29 -9.82 -10.88
C ASP A 151 12.79 -10.10 -11.08
N ALA A 152 11.99 -9.57 -10.16
CA ALA A 152 10.56 -9.83 -10.09
C ALA A 152 9.78 -8.59 -9.64
N LEU A 153 8.53 -8.52 -10.08
CA LEU A 153 7.53 -7.64 -9.51
C LEU A 153 6.92 -8.33 -8.28
N PHE A 154 6.91 -7.60 -7.17
CA PHE A 154 6.14 -7.96 -5.98
C PHE A 154 4.84 -7.15 -5.95
N SER A 155 3.74 -7.78 -5.55
CA SER A 155 2.46 -7.11 -5.36
C SER A 155 1.82 -7.46 -4.02
N TRP A 156 1.23 -6.44 -3.40
CA TRP A 156 0.15 -6.56 -2.45
C TRP A 156 -1.16 -6.27 -3.19
N LEU A 157 -2.15 -7.16 -3.05
CA LEU A 157 -3.48 -7.02 -3.63
C LEU A 157 -4.57 -7.43 -2.64
#